data_AF-A0A381WD55-F1
#
_entry.id   AF-A0A381WD55-F1
#
_cell.length_a   1.000
_cell.length_b   1.000
_cell.length_c   1.000
_cell.angle_alpha   90.00
_cell.angle_beta   90.00
_cell.angle_gamma   90.00
#
_symmetry.space_group_name_H-M   'P 1'
#
loop_
_entity.id
_entity.type
_entity.pdbx_description
1 polymer ?
#
loop_
_entity_poly.entity_id
_entity_poly.type
_entity_poly.pdbx_seq_one_letter_code
_entity_poly.pdbx_strand_id
1 'polypeptide(L)' 'MVPITLAAIGETIEESAGLFNIGLEGILLLSALTGAVGAEASGSAVVGLMTGMGTGALIG' A
#
# COMPACT_ATOMS: atom_id res chain seq x y z
N MET A 1 1.86 -6.35 -8.39
CA MET A 1 1.23 -5.35 -9.29
C MET A 1 -0.28 -5.40 -9.21
N VAL A 2 -0.92 -6.55 -9.49
CA VAL A 2 -2.40 -6.70 -9.49
C VAL A 2 -3.13 -6.10 -8.26
N PRO A 3 -2.65 -6.25 -7.00
CA PRO A 3 -3.38 -5.72 -5.84
C PRO A 3 -3.40 -4.18 -5.75
N ILE A 4 -2.28 -3.53 -6.08
CA ILE A 4 -2.16 -2.07 -6.00
C ILE A 4 -2.98 -1.41 -7.11
N THR A 5 -2.96 -1.97 -8.32
CA THR A 5 -3.78 -1.43 -9.43
C THR A 5 -5.27 -1.52 -9.14
N LEU A 6 -5.73 -2.57 -8.47
CA LEU A 6 -7.14 -2.68 -8.10
C LEU A 6 -7.55 -1.60 -7.08
N ALA A 7 -6.71 -1.32 -6.08
CA ALA A 7 -6.95 -0.26 -5.11
C ALA A 7 -6.95 1.13 -5.78
N ALA A 8 -5.96 1.41 -6.64
CA ALA A 8 -5.84 2.67 -7.35
C ALA A 8 -7.05 2.96 -8.26
N ILE A 9 -7.61 1.94 -8.91
CA ILE A 9 -8.85 2.11 -9.71
C ILE A 9 -10.02 2.56 -8.82
N GLY A 10 -10.17 1.97 -7.64
CA GLY A 10 -11.20 2.37 -6.68
C GLY A 10 -11.03 3.82 -6.22
N GLU A 11 -9.80 4.21 -5.92
CA GLU A 11 -9.43 5.58 -5.55
C GLU A 11 -9.73 6.58 -6.67
N THR A 12 -9.38 6.28 -7.93
CA THR A 12 -9.66 7.17 -9.06
C THR A 12 -11.17 7.41 -9.24
N ILE A 13 -12.00 6.40 -8.95
CA ILE A 13 -13.47 6.54 -8.94
C ILE A 13 -13.90 7.45 -7.79
N GLU A 14 -13.35 7.28 -6.59
CA GLU A 14 -13.64 8.11 -5.41
C GLU A 14 -13.29 9.59 -5.66
N GLU A 15 -12.11 9.86 -6.21
CA GLU A 15 -11.68 11.21 -6.59
C GLU A 15 -12.61 11.84 -7.62
N SER A 16 -13.08 11.08 -8.59
CA SER A 16 -14.03 11.56 -9.60
C SER A 16 -15.39 11.95 -9.01
N ALA A 17 -15.74 11.41 -7.84
CA ALA A 17 -16.94 11.78 -7.09
C ALA A 17 -16.73 13.03 -6.20
N GLY A 18 -15.54 13.64 -6.23
CA GLY A 18 -15.18 14.82 -5.45
C GLY A 18 -14.74 14.51 -4.01
N LEU A 19 -14.50 13.24 -3.67
CA LEU A 19 -14.03 12.81 -2.36
C LEU A 19 -12.55 12.40 -2.50
N PHE A 20 -11.65 13.33 -2.22
CA PHE A 20 -10.22 13.12 -2.36
C PHE A 20 -9.65 12.44 -1.11
N ASN A 21 -9.11 11.23 -1.26
CA ASN A 21 -8.72 10.36 -0.14
C ASN A 21 -7.19 10.20 0.00
N ILE A 22 -6.55 11.27 0.50
CA ILE A 22 -5.11 11.27 0.81
C ILE A 22 -4.70 10.19 1.83
N GLY A 23 -5.63 9.76 2.69
CA GLY A 23 -5.36 8.71 3.66
C GLY A 23 -5.01 7.39 2.98
N LEU A 24 -5.82 6.98 2.00
CA LEU A 24 -5.61 5.76 1.23
C LEU A 24 -4.29 5.80 0.44
N GLU A 25 -4.03 6.91 -0.24
CA GLU A 25 -2.79 7.15 -1.01
C GLU A 25 -1.56 7.01 -0.10
N GLY A 26 -1.63 7.59 1.10
CA GLY A 26 -0.59 7.48 2.13
C GLY A 26 -0.40 6.05 2.64
N ILE A 27 -1.47 5.29 2.88
CA ILE A 27 -1.42 3.89 3.33
C ILE A 27 -0.74 3.02 2.26
N LEU A 28 -1.08 3.22 0.98
CA LEU A 28 -0.47 2.49 -0.13
C LEU A 28 1.03 2.78 -0.23
N LEU A 29 1.43 4.05 -0.16
CA LEU A 29 2.84 4.45 -0.22
C LEU A 29 3.65 3.92 0.97
N LEU A 30 3.12 4.05 2.19
CA LEU A 30 3.81 3.57 3.40
C LEU A 30 3.92 2.04 3.42
N SER A 31 2.87 1.33 3.03
CA SER A 31 2.88 -0.14 2.92
C SER A 31 3.85 -0.63 1.84
N ALA A 32 3.92 0.07 0.70
CA ALA A 32 4.89 -0.24 -0.35
C ALA A 32 6.33 0.03 0.11
N LEU A 33 6.59 1.14 0.80
CA LEU A 33 7.90 1.51 1.31
C LEU A 33 8.40 0.51 2.36
N THR A 34 7.60 0.24 3.38
CA THR A 34 7.93 -0.73 4.44
C THR A 34 8.04 -2.16 3.92
N GLY A 35 7.26 -2.52 2.91
CA GLY A 35 7.40 -3.79 2.22
C GLY A 35 8.72 -3.90 1.45
N ALA A 36 9.12 -2.87 0.72
CA ALA A 36 10.39 -2.81 0.01
C ALA A 36 11.59 -2.86 0.97
N VAL A 37 11.55 -2.05 2.04
CA VAL A 37 12.61 -2.04 3.08
C VAL A 37 12.70 -3.40 3.77
N GLY A 38 11.56 -4.03 4.09
CA GLY A 38 11.52 -5.36 4.69
C GLY A 38 12.08 -6.45 3.79
N ALA A 39 11.81 -6.38 2.48
CA ALA A 39 12.37 -7.31 1.50
C ALA A 39 13.88 -7.15 1.36
N GLU A 40 14.38 -5.92 1.23
CA GLU A 40 15.80 -5.61 1.09
C GLU A 40 16.60 -6.00 2.34
N ALA A 41 16.10 -5.64 3.54
CA ALA A 41 16.81 -5.91 4.79
C ALA A 41 16.92 -7.41 5.12
N SER A 42 15.96 -8.22 4.67
CA SER A 42 15.91 -9.66 4.93
C SER A 42 16.39 -10.53 3.77
N GLY A 43 16.53 -9.97 2.57
CA GLY A 43 16.74 -10.72 1.33
C GLY A 43 15.55 -11.61 0.93
N SER A 44 14.38 -11.46 1.56
CA SER A 44 13.22 -12.33 1.36
C SER A 44 11.98 -11.55 0.95
N ALA A 45 11.42 -11.91 -0.22
CA ALA A 45 10.17 -11.34 -0.72
C ALA A 45 8.98 -11.57 0.24
N VAL A 46 8.99 -12.67 0.99
CA VAL A 46 7.91 -13.00 1.94
C VAL A 46 7.95 -12.06 3.13
N VAL A 47 9.14 -11.74 3.66
CA VAL A 47 9.27 -10.83 4.79
C VAL A 47 8.82 -9.42 4.38
N GLY A 48 9.20 -8.95 3.18
CA GLY A 48 8.70 -7.69 2.65
C GLY A 48 7.19 -7.66 2.46
N LEU A 49 6.59 -8.76 1.98
CA LEU A 49 5.13 -8.86 1.88
C LEU A 49 4.47 -8.74 3.26
N MET A 50 5.01 -9.42 4.28
CA MET A 50 4.48 -9.38 5.64
C MET A 50 4.65 -8.00 6.29
N THR A 51 5.77 -7.32 6.09
CA THR A 51 5.98 -5.96 6.63
C THR A 51 5.08 -4.93 5.97
N GLY A 52 4.87 -5.02 4.65
CA GLY A 52 3.93 -4.16 3.95
C GLY A 52 2.48 -4.40 4.38
N MET A 53 2.05 -5.66 4.48
CA MET A 53 0.72 -6.01 5.01
C MET A 53 0.53 -5.55 6.46
N GLY A 54 1.53 -5.77 7.31
CA GLY A 54 1.49 -5.34 8.71
C GLY A 54 1.41 -3.83 8.85
N THR A 55 2.13 -3.08 8.02
CA THR A 55 2.04 -1.61 7.99
C THR A 55 0.63 -1.18 7.64
N GLY A 56 0.08 -1.65 6.51
CA GLY A 56 -1.27 -1.31 6.11
C GLY A 56 -2.33 -1.66 7.16
N ALA A 57 -2.20 -2.81 7.84
CA ALA A 57 -3.13 -3.23 8.90
C ALA A 57 -3.01 -2.43 10.20
N LEU A 58 -1.88 -1.75 10.44
CA LEU A 58 -1.67 -0.94 11.65
C LEU A 58 -2.19 0.49 11.49
N ILE A 59 -2.11 1.05 10.29
CA ILE A 59 -2.46 2.46 10.03
C ILE A 59 -3.76 2.64 9.24
N GLY A 60 -4.30 1.58 8.66
CA GLY A 60 -5.53 1.56 7.86
C GLY A 60 -6.74 1.11 8.66
#